data_AF-A0A3S5CAU9-F1
#
_entry.id   AF-A0A3S5CAU9-F1
#
_cell.length_a   1.000
_cell.length_b   1.000
_cell.length_c   1.000
_cell.angle_alpha   90.00
_cell.angle_beta   90.00
_cell.angle_gamma   90.00
#
_symmetry.space_group_name_H-M   'P 1'
#
loop_
_entity.id
_entity.type
_entity.pdbx_description
1 polymer ?
#
loop_
_entity_poly.entity_id
_entity_poly.type
_entity_poly.pdbx_seq_one_letter_code
_entity_poly.pdbx_strand_id
1 'polypeptide(L)'
;MNWSNVGDYLKGNTTGVTSLVGSLLTGNVLGAVSAGASMVASATGTTDPEQALLELKGTPGTMLKLEEIALQREAEVNRHIESVMKLELDDQQRSHSETQATIRNGDNAQGIVKYVRPSHATVSLIAAVYYGLFTISPDILVLSAFLTLPFTYAGLRAYDKRNVLAFNSKINLKSN
;
A
#
# COMPACT_ATOMS: atom_id res chain seq x y z
N MET A 1 -31.90 22.72 -22.41
CA MET A 1 -30.72 23.25 -21.69
C MET A 1 -29.95 22.08 -21.06
N ASN A 2 -28.63 22.18 -20.81
CA ASN A 2 -27.82 21.07 -20.30
C ASN A 2 -27.48 21.25 -18.80
N TRP A 3 -27.21 20.17 -18.07
CA TRP A 3 -26.78 20.17 -16.66
C TRP A 3 -25.56 21.07 -16.39
N SER A 4 -24.72 21.29 -17.41
CA SER A 4 -23.63 22.28 -17.38
C SER A 4 -24.11 23.68 -16.97
N ASN A 5 -25.25 24.15 -17.48
CA ASN A 5 -25.75 25.50 -17.20
C ASN A 5 -26.24 25.64 -15.75
N VAL A 6 -26.76 24.54 -15.18
CA VAL A 6 -27.11 24.46 -13.75
C VAL A 6 -25.83 24.51 -12.92
N GLY A 7 -24.79 23.77 -13.34
CA GLY A 7 -23.51 23.78 -12.66
C GLY A 7 -22.77 25.12 -12.72
N ASP A 8 -22.83 25.83 -13.86
CA ASP A 8 -22.24 27.16 -14.01
C ASP A 8 -22.93 28.19 -13.11
N TYR A 9 -24.26 28.09 -12.95
CA TYR A 9 -25.01 28.92 -12.00
C TYR A 9 -24.60 28.63 -10.54
N LEU A 10 -24.47 27.36 -10.17
CA LEU A 10 -24.06 26.96 -8.82
C LEU A 10 -22.60 27.35 -8.51
N LYS A 11 -21.71 27.33 -9.50
CA LYS A 11 -20.33 27.85 -9.37
C LYS A 11 -20.29 29.36 -9.13
N GLY A 12 -21.19 30.11 -9.76
CA GLY A 12 -21.29 31.56 -9.58
C GLY A 12 -21.79 31.99 -8.20
N ASN A 13 -22.48 31.10 -7.48
CA ASN A 13 -22.91 31.30 -6.10
C ASN A 13 -21.79 30.87 -5.14
N THR A 14 -20.84 31.77 -4.86
CA THR A 14 -19.55 31.50 -4.21
C THR A 14 -19.60 31.16 -2.72
N THR A 15 -20.79 31.04 -2.13
CA THR A 15 -20.98 30.69 -0.71
C THR A 15 -21.41 29.23 -0.57
N GLY A 16 -20.53 28.39 -0.02
CA GLY A 16 -20.87 27.05 0.48
C GLY A 16 -20.55 25.86 -0.44
N VAL A 17 -21.01 24.69 -0.01
CA VAL A 17 -20.77 23.36 -0.63
C VAL A 17 -21.50 23.21 -1.98
N THR A 18 -22.43 24.11 -2.29
CA THR A 18 -23.15 24.18 -3.57
C THR A 18 -22.23 24.48 -4.76
N SER A 19 -21.15 25.23 -4.54
CA SER A 19 -20.10 25.46 -5.54
C SER A 19 -19.37 24.18 -5.97
N LEU A 20 -19.20 23.22 -5.04
CA LEU A 20 -18.62 21.90 -5.31
C LEU A 20 -19.60 21.06 -6.15
N VAL A 21 -20.89 21.10 -5.85
CA VAL A 21 -21.94 20.47 -6.68
C VAL A 21 -21.94 21.03 -8.10
N GLY A 22 -21.74 22.35 -8.24
CA GLY A 22 -21.58 23.00 -9.55
C GLY A 22 -20.34 22.52 -10.32
N SER A 23 -19.24 22.24 -9.61
CA SER A 23 -18.03 21.61 -10.17
C SER A 23 -18.26 20.18 -10.64
N LEU A 24 -19.03 19.39 -9.88
CA LEU A 24 -19.41 18.03 -10.27
C LEU A 24 -20.26 18.01 -11.55
N LEU A 25 -21.19 18.97 -11.69
CA LEU A 25 -22.11 19.08 -12.83
C LEU A 25 -21.46 19.56 -14.14
N THR A 26 -20.34 20.27 -14.06
CA THR A 26 -19.60 20.80 -15.21
C THR A 26 -18.32 20.00 -15.49
N GLY A 27 -18.05 18.96 -14.71
CA GLY A 27 -16.89 18.10 -14.87
C GLY A 27 -17.03 17.12 -16.03
N ASN A 28 -15.90 16.62 -16.54
CA ASN A 28 -15.85 15.66 -17.64
C ASN A 28 -16.14 14.20 -17.21
N VAL A 29 -16.31 13.95 -15.90
CA VAL A 29 -16.55 12.60 -15.37
C VAL A 29 -18.05 12.36 -15.28
N LEU A 30 -18.59 11.51 -16.15
CA LEU A 30 -20.03 11.21 -16.22
C LEU A 30 -20.62 10.78 -14.86
N GLY A 31 -19.87 10.02 -14.07
CA GLY A 31 -20.27 9.63 -12.71
C GLY A 31 -20.40 10.83 -11.76
N ALA A 32 -19.48 11.80 -11.84
CA ALA A 32 -19.54 13.02 -11.03
C ALA A 32 -20.72 13.90 -11.44
N VAL A 33 -20.97 14.05 -12.75
CA VAL A 33 -22.12 14.80 -13.27
C VAL A 33 -23.43 14.17 -12.80
N SER A 34 -23.54 12.85 -12.84
CA SER A 34 -24.74 12.15 -12.35
C SER A 34 -24.95 12.32 -10.84
N ALA A 35 -23.88 12.32 -10.04
CA ALA A 35 -23.95 12.57 -8.61
C ALA A 35 -24.45 14.01 -8.33
N GLY A 36 -23.87 15.00 -9.00
CA GLY A 36 -24.31 16.40 -8.91
C GLY A 36 -25.76 16.59 -9.36
N ALA A 37 -26.18 15.94 -10.46
CA ALA A 37 -27.55 16.00 -10.97
C ALA A 37 -28.55 15.37 -10.01
N SER A 38 -28.18 14.25 -9.36
CA SER A 38 -29.01 13.60 -8.36
C SER A 38 -29.22 14.46 -7.11
N MET A 39 -28.19 15.21 -6.70
CA MET A 39 -28.27 16.12 -5.56
C MET A 39 -29.18 17.31 -5.86
N VAL A 40 -29.03 17.90 -7.05
CA VAL A 40 -29.91 18.99 -7.50
C VAL A 40 -31.35 18.49 -7.64
N ALA A 41 -31.57 17.34 -8.25
CA ALA A 41 -32.92 16.78 -8.39
C ALA A 41 -33.57 16.45 -7.04
N SER A 42 -32.79 16.03 -6.05
CA SER A 42 -33.28 15.80 -4.68
C SER A 42 -33.68 17.10 -3.98
N ALA A 43 -32.96 18.20 -4.25
CA ALA A 43 -33.26 19.51 -3.69
C ALA A 43 -34.46 20.20 -4.36
N THR A 44 -34.56 20.12 -5.70
CA THR A 44 -35.57 20.80 -6.52
C THR A 44 -36.83 19.96 -6.75
N GLY A 45 -36.77 18.64 -6.53
CA GLY A 45 -37.86 17.71 -6.79
C GLY A 45 -38.08 17.39 -8.28
N THR A 46 -37.19 17.83 -9.17
CA THR A 46 -37.28 17.61 -10.62
C THR A 46 -35.95 17.15 -11.21
N THR A 47 -36.02 16.23 -12.16
CA THR A 47 -34.86 15.74 -12.92
C THR A 47 -34.62 16.53 -14.21
N ASP A 48 -35.47 17.53 -14.51
CA ASP A 48 -35.30 18.42 -15.66
C ASP A 48 -34.35 19.57 -15.31
N PRO A 49 -33.20 19.72 -16.02
CA PRO A 49 -32.23 20.79 -15.76
C PRO A 49 -32.82 22.20 -15.84
N GLU A 50 -33.80 22.43 -16.71
CA GLU A 50 -34.39 23.77 -16.89
C GLU A 50 -35.28 24.14 -15.70
N GLN A 51 -36.17 23.24 -15.30
CA GLN A 51 -37.01 23.42 -14.13
C GLN A 51 -36.19 23.48 -12.85
N ALA A 52 -35.14 22.65 -12.73
CA ALA A 52 -34.23 22.69 -11.59
C ALA A 52 -33.53 24.04 -11.45
N LEU A 53 -33.06 24.64 -12.56
CA LEU A 53 -32.45 25.96 -12.54
C LEU A 53 -33.43 27.06 -12.15
N LEU A 54 -34.67 26.97 -12.66
CA LEU A 54 -35.73 27.92 -12.31
C LEU A 54 -36.07 27.84 -10.82
N GLU A 55 -36.18 26.64 -10.28
CA GLU A 55 -36.47 26.42 -8.86
C GLU A 55 -35.32 26.89 -7.95
N LEU A 56 -34.06 26.64 -8.35
CA LEU A 56 -32.87 27.14 -7.65
C LEU A 56 -32.78 28.67 -7.64
N LYS A 57 -33.22 29.33 -8.72
CA LYS A 57 -33.25 30.80 -8.83
C LYS A 57 -34.46 31.42 -8.13
N GLY A 58 -35.60 30.76 -8.19
CA GLY A 58 -36.89 31.27 -7.73
C GLY A 58 -37.12 31.11 -6.22
N THR A 59 -36.53 30.08 -5.61
CA THR A 59 -36.81 29.71 -4.22
C THR A 59 -35.52 29.64 -3.39
N PRO A 60 -35.26 30.62 -2.49
CA PRO A 60 -34.09 30.58 -1.61
C PRO A 60 -34.00 29.32 -0.75
N GLY A 61 -35.15 28.74 -0.37
CA GLY A 61 -35.21 27.49 0.38
C GLY A 61 -34.66 26.28 -0.36
N THR A 62 -34.68 26.27 -1.69
CA THR A 62 -34.15 25.17 -2.51
C THR A 62 -32.62 25.15 -2.50
N MET A 63 -31.99 26.32 -2.48
CA MET A 63 -30.53 26.46 -2.31
C MET A 63 -30.08 25.96 -0.93
N LEU A 64 -30.82 26.28 0.13
CA LEU A 64 -30.53 25.81 1.50
C LEU A 64 -30.67 24.28 1.62
N LYS A 65 -31.72 23.70 1.02
CA LYS A 65 -31.89 22.23 0.96
C LYS A 65 -30.75 21.55 0.20
N LEU A 66 -30.32 22.14 -0.92
CA LEU A 66 -29.18 21.63 -1.68
C LEU A 66 -27.89 21.66 -0.86
N GLU A 67 -27.67 22.72 -0.10
CA GLU A 67 -26.52 22.86 0.80
C GLU A 67 -26.56 21.82 1.93
N GLU A 68 -27.72 21.59 2.55
CA GLU A 68 -27.90 20.54 3.56
C GLU A 68 -27.59 19.14 3.00
N ILE A 69 -28.13 18.81 1.82
CA ILE A 69 -27.86 17.54 1.13
C ILE A 69 -26.37 17.40 0.81
N ALA A 70 -25.71 18.48 0.40
CA ALA A 70 -24.29 18.47 0.09
C ALA A 70 -23.42 18.25 1.33
N LEU A 71 -23.73 18.89 2.45
CA LEU A 71 -23.05 18.70 3.73
C LEU A 71 -23.22 17.27 4.27
N GLN A 72 -24.43 16.70 4.18
CA GLN A 72 -24.69 15.32 4.60
C GLN A 72 -23.88 14.33 3.77
N ARG A 73 -23.84 14.51 2.44
CA ARG A 73 -23.03 13.71 1.51
C ARG A 73 -21.54 13.81 1.82
N GLU A 74 -21.02 15.00 2.08
CA GLU A 74 -19.60 15.20 2.42
C GLU A 74 -19.23 14.45 3.71
N ALA A 75 -20.08 14.53 4.74
CA ALA A 75 -19.87 13.80 5.99
C ALA A 75 -19.95 12.26 5.80
N GLU A 76 -20.81 11.76 4.91
CA GLU A 76 -20.84 10.34 4.54
C GLU A 76 -19.58 9.90 3.80
N VAL A 77 -19.13 10.69 2.82
CA VAL A 77 -17.93 10.39 2.04
C VAL A 77 -16.70 10.37 2.95
N ASN A 78 -16.55 11.34 3.85
CA ASN A 78 -15.44 11.37 4.80
C ASN A 78 -15.42 10.13 5.71
N ARG A 79 -16.59 9.75 6.26
CA ARG A 79 -16.72 8.50 7.04
C ARG A 79 -16.36 7.26 6.22
N HIS A 80 -16.78 7.21 4.96
CA HIS A 80 -16.45 6.10 4.08
C HIS A 80 -14.94 6.02 3.80
N ILE A 81 -14.29 7.16 3.50
CA ILE A 81 -12.84 7.24 3.29
C ILE A 81 -12.09 6.77 4.55
N GLU A 82 -12.48 7.25 5.72
CA GLU A 82 -11.92 6.80 7.00
C GLU A 82 -12.06 5.29 7.19
N SER A 83 -13.23 4.73 6.85
CA SER A 83 -13.49 3.29 6.99
C SER A 83 -12.64 2.44 6.04
N VAL A 84 -12.48 2.87 4.79
CA VAL A 84 -11.67 2.18 3.77
C VAL A 84 -10.20 2.25 4.14
N MET A 85 -9.72 3.44 4.52
CA MET A 85 -8.34 3.63 4.95
C MET A 85 -8.02 2.80 6.20
N LYS A 86 -8.95 2.72 7.16
CA LYS A 86 -8.79 1.87 8.34
C LYS A 86 -8.69 0.39 7.97
N LEU A 87 -9.56 -0.10 7.07
CA LEU A 87 -9.53 -1.48 6.60
C LEU A 87 -8.22 -1.81 5.89
N GLU A 88 -7.74 -0.91 5.04
CA GLU A 88 -6.47 -1.06 4.33
C GLU A 88 -5.28 -1.10 5.28
N LEU A 89 -5.22 -0.18 6.25
CA LEU A 89 -4.17 -0.15 7.26
C LEU A 89 -4.18 -1.40 8.14
N ASP A 90 -5.36 -1.89 8.53
CA ASP A 90 -5.49 -3.10 9.34
C ASP A 90 -5.04 -4.35 8.57
N ASP A 91 -5.37 -4.45 7.28
CA ASP A 91 -4.92 -5.55 6.43
C ASP A 91 -3.39 -5.55 6.24
N GLN A 92 -2.80 -4.37 6.00
CA GLN A 92 -1.35 -4.21 5.94
C GLN A 92 -0.67 -4.61 7.25
N GLN A 93 -1.22 -4.19 8.39
CA GLN A 93 -0.72 -4.57 9.71
C GLN A 93 -0.81 -6.08 9.95
N ARG A 94 -1.92 -6.71 9.57
CA ARG A 94 -2.10 -8.17 9.65
C ARG A 94 -1.08 -8.91 8.78
N SER A 95 -0.91 -8.51 7.52
CA SER A 95 0.09 -9.08 6.60
C SER A 95 1.52 -8.98 7.16
N HIS A 96 1.90 -7.83 7.72
CA HIS A 96 3.19 -7.66 8.38
C HIS A 96 3.34 -8.58 9.60
N SER A 97 2.29 -8.73 10.41
CA SER A 97 2.32 -9.58 11.59
C SER A 97 2.49 -11.07 11.25
N GLU A 98 1.82 -11.56 10.21
CA GLU A 98 1.93 -12.94 9.72
C GLU A 98 3.31 -13.20 9.11
N THR A 99 3.83 -12.23 8.35
CA THR A 99 5.19 -12.31 7.79
C THR A 99 6.23 -12.40 8.90
N GLN A 100 6.14 -11.54 9.92
CA GLN A 100 7.04 -11.60 11.06
C GLN A 100 6.89 -12.88 11.86
N ALA A 101 5.66 -13.39 12.05
CA ALA A 101 5.41 -14.66 12.71
C ALA A 101 6.08 -15.82 11.94
N THR A 102 5.97 -15.81 10.61
CA THR A 102 6.63 -16.79 9.74
C THR A 102 8.15 -16.73 9.85
N ILE A 103 8.74 -15.53 9.84
CA ILE A 103 10.18 -15.34 10.01
C ILE A 103 10.62 -15.84 11.40
N ARG A 104 9.93 -15.45 12.46
CA ARG A 104 10.23 -15.90 13.83
C ARG A 104 10.09 -17.41 13.98
N ASN A 105 9.07 -18.01 13.35
CA ASN A 105 8.90 -19.46 13.33
C ASN A 105 10.01 -20.16 12.52
N GLY A 106 10.48 -19.54 11.44
CA GLY A 106 11.65 -19.99 10.67
C GLY A 106 12.95 -19.93 11.50
N ASP A 107 13.17 -18.84 12.23
CA ASP A 107 14.32 -18.66 13.11
C ASP A 107 14.27 -19.59 14.32
N ASN A 108 13.07 -19.85 14.85
CA ASN A 108 12.82 -20.79 15.95
C ASN A 108 12.71 -22.25 15.49
N ALA A 109 12.95 -22.57 14.22
CA ALA A 109 12.90 -23.94 13.73
C ALA A 109 13.92 -24.82 14.47
N GLN A 110 13.44 -25.55 15.48
CA GLN A 110 14.22 -26.52 16.22
C GLN A 110 14.23 -27.84 15.46
N GLY A 111 15.42 -28.35 15.12
CA GLY A 111 15.56 -29.66 14.49
C GLY A 111 16.87 -29.83 13.72
N ILE A 112 17.02 -30.99 13.09
CA ILE A 112 18.20 -31.39 12.31
C ILE A 112 18.37 -30.49 11.06
N VAL A 113 17.27 -29.93 10.55
CA VAL A 113 17.22 -29.10 9.33
C VAL A 113 18.15 -27.89 9.39
N LYS A 114 18.31 -27.26 10.58
CA LYS A 114 19.23 -26.11 10.77
C LYS A 114 20.71 -26.48 10.59
N TYR A 115 21.03 -27.76 10.72
CA TYR A 115 22.39 -28.28 10.58
C TYR A 115 22.72 -28.75 9.16
N VAL A 116 21.74 -28.97 8.29
CA VAL A 116 21.94 -29.56 6.95
C VAL A 116 22.85 -28.70 6.07
N ARG A 117 22.62 -27.38 6.04
CA ARG A 117 23.46 -26.45 5.26
C ARG A 117 24.91 -26.40 5.78
N PRO A 118 25.15 -26.21 7.09
CA PRO A 118 26.51 -26.29 7.62
C PRO A 118 27.14 -27.67 7.44
N SER A 119 26.39 -28.77 7.59
CA SER A 119 26.95 -30.12 7.49
C SER A 119 27.47 -30.44 6.09
N HIS A 120 26.77 -30.02 5.03
CA HIS A 120 27.28 -30.18 3.65
C HIS A 120 28.60 -29.43 3.44
N ALA A 121 28.70 -28.20 3.96
CA ALA A 121 29.95 -27.44 3.89
C ALA A 121 31.08 -28.12 4.68
N THR A 122 30.81 -28.64 5.88
CA THR A 122 31.80 -29.37 6.68
C THR A 122 32.26 -30.66 6.01
N VAL A 123 31.34 -31.45 5.45
CA VAL A 123 31.67 -32.70 4.73
C VAL A 123 32.51 -32.40 3.48
N SER A 124 32.16 -31.38 2.71
CA SER A 124 32.92 -30.95 1.54
C SER A 124 34.34 -30.48 1.91
N LEU A 125 34.51 -29.81 3.05
CA LEU A 125 35.83 -29.40 3.55
C LEU A 125 36.68 -30.63 3.92
N ILE A 126 36.09 -31.61 4.63
CA ILE A 126 36.78 -32.85 4.99
C ILE A 126 37.21 -33.61 3.73
N ALA A 127 36.34 -33.67 2.71
CA ALA A 127 36.66 -34.30 1.42
C ALA A 127 37.81 -33.57 0.70
N ALA A 128 37.83 -32.24 0.70
CA ALA A 128 38.94 -31.46 0.14
C ALA A 128 40.27 -31.74 0.85
N VAL A 129 40.27 -31.76 2.19
CA VAL A 129 41.45 -32.04 3.01
C VAL A 129 41.96 -33.46 2.76
N TYR A 130 41.05 -34.44 2.75
CA TYR A 130 41.40 -35.83 2.48
C TYR A 130 42.00 -35.99 1.07
N TYR A 131 41.35 -35.42 0.06
CA TYR A 131 41.82 -35.49 -1.32
C TYR A 131 43.19 -34.84 -1.50
N GLY A 132 43.44 -33.69 -0.88
CA GLY A 132 44.73 -32.98 -0.99
C GLY A 132 45.89 -33.66 -0.25
N LEU A 133 45.63 -34.35 0.86
CA LEU A 133 46.68 -34.97 1.69
C LEU A 133 47.00 -36.42 1.29
N PHE A 134 46.02 -37.18 0.81
CA PHE A 134 46.17 -38.61 0.53
C PHE A 134 46.28 -38.95 -0.96
N THR A 135 46.21 -37.96 -1.86
CA THR A 135 46.41 -38.15 -3.30
C THR A 135 47.81 -37.67 -3.70
N ILE A 136 48.57 -38.51 -4.40
CA ILE A 136 49.97 -38.23 -4.80
C ILE A 136 50.08 -37.06 -5.80
N SER A 137 49.07 -36.87 -6.64
CA SER A 137 49.00 -35.76 -7.60
C SER A 137 47.55 -35.28 -7.70
N PRO A 138 47.11 -34.43 -6.76
CA PRO A 138 45.72 -33.96 -6.71
C PRO A 138 45.46 -32.97 -7.85
N ASP A 139 44.41 -33.24 -8.62
CA ASP A 139 43.89 -32.27 -9.60
C ASP A 139 43.33 -31.03 -8.89
N ILE A 140 43.85 -29.85 -9.27
CA ILE A 140 43.45 -28.54 -8.76
C ILE A 140 41.96 -28.28 -9.03
N LEU A 141 41.41 -28.77 -10.14
CA LEU A 141 39.99 -28.60 -10.45
C LEU A 141 39.10 -29.36 -9.47
N VAL A 142 39.47 -30.60 -9.14
CA VAL A 142 38.72 -31.42 -8.17
C VAL A 142 38.86 -30.85 -6.75
N LEU A 143 40.05 -30.39 -6.38
CA LEU A 143 40.29 -29.77 -5.09
C LEU A 143 39.55 -28.43 -4.93
N SER A 144 39.55 -27.60 -5.97
CA SER A 144 38.78 -26.34 -5.95
C SER A 144 37.29 -26.59 -5.90
N ALA A 145 36.77 -27.61 -6.60
CA ALA A 145 35.36 -28.03 -6.52
C ALA A 145 34.93 -28.35 -5.09
N PHE A 146 35.71 -29.14 -4.33
CA PHE A 146 35.39 -29.44 -2.93
C PHE A 146 35.52 -28.24 -1.98
N LEU A 147 36.37 -27.27 -2.31
CA LEU A 147 36.52 -26.05 -1.51
C LEU A 147 35.44 -25.00 -1.79
N THR A 148 34.73 -25.07 -2.91
CA THR A 148 33.68 -24.09 -3.26
C THR A 148 32.57 -23.97 -2.20
N LEU A 149 32.03 -25.10 -1.73
CA LEU A 149 30.94 -25.14 -0.76
C LEU A 149 31.35 -24.57 0.62
N PRO A 150 32.51 -24.95 1.22
CA PRO A 150 33.01 -24.32 2.44
C PRO A 150 33.24 -22.81 2.30
N PHE A 151 33.87 -22.37 1.21
CA PHE A 151 34.18 -20.94 1.01
C PHE A 151 32.93 -20.11 0.78
N THR A 152 31.98 -20.60 -0.02
CA THR A 152 30.71 -19.91 -0.23
C THR A 152 29.91 -19.85 1.07
N TYR A 153 29.79 -20.96 1.81
CA TYR A 153 29.08 -20.98 3.09
C TYR A 153 29.69 -20.05 4.14
N ALA A 154 31.01 -20.14 4.38
CA ALA A 154 31.70 -19.32 5.37
C ALA A 154 31.80 -17.85 4.94
N GLY A 155 32.03 -17.60 3.65
CA GLY A 155 32.11 -16.26 3.06
C GLY A 155 30.77 -15.53 3.15
N LEU A 156 29.69 -16.11 2.62
CA LEU A 156 28.35 -15.52 2.69
C LEU A 156 27.90 -15.29 4.13
N ARG A 157 28.22 -16.22 5.05
CA ARG A 157 27.91 -16.07 6.48
C ARG A 157 28.71 -14.96 7.16
N ALA A 158 29.94 -14.70 6.73
CA ALA A 158 30.74 -13.58 7.25
C ALA A 158 30.22 -12.23 6.75
N TYR A 159 29.78 -12.15 5.48
CA TYR A 159 29.14 -10.95 4.94
C TYR A 159 27.79 -10.66 5.60
N ASP A 160 26.99 -11.69 5.83
CA ASP A 160 25.69 -11.58 6.49
C ASP A 160 25.83 -11.01 7.92
N LYS A 161 26.77 -11.56 8.72
CA LYS A 161 27.08 -11.02 10.06
C LYS A 161 27.60 -9.58 10.04
N ARG A 162 28.40 -9.20 9.04
CA ARG A 162 28.89 -7.82 8.90
C ARG A 162 27.76 -6.85 8.61
N ASN A 163 26.79 -7.23 7.78
CA ASN A 163 25.62 -6.41 7.48
C ASN A 163 24.70 -6.24 8.70
N VAL A 164 24.47 -7.31 9.48
CA VAL A 164 23.69 -7.22 10.73
C VAL A 164 24.37 -6.29 11.76
N LEU A 165 25.70 -6.39 11.91
CA LEU A 165 26.46 -5.51 12.80
C LEU A 165 26.43 -4.04 12.34
N ALA A 166 26.53 -3.79 11.03
CA ALA A 166 26.44 -2.45 10.45
C ALA A 166 25.03 -1.84 10.54
N PHE A 167 23.99 -2.67 10.54
CA PHE A 167 22.61 -2.22 10.71
C PHE A 167 22.32 -1.86 12.17
N ASN A 168 22.75 -2.69 13.12
CA ASN A 168 22.59 -2.44 14.55
C ASN A 168 23.38 -1.20 15.04
N SER A 169 24.56 -0.92 14.47
CA SER A 169 25.31 0.29 14.81
C SER A 169 24.60 1.57 14.36
N LYS A 170 23.94 1.55 13.20
CA LYS A 170 23.16 2.68 12.68
C LYS A 170 21.90 2.98 13.49
N ILE A 171 21.29 1.96 14.10
CA ILE A 171 20.13 2.13 14.97
C ILE A 171 20.55 2.79 16.30
N ASN A 172 21.62 2.33 16.93
CA ASN A 172 22.13 2.90 18.18
C ASN A 172 22.66 4.34 18.05
N LEU A 173 23.12 4.75 16.86
CA LEU A 173 23.54 6.14 16.60
C LEU A 173 22.38 7.11 16.40
N LYS A 174 21.15 6.63 16.14
CA LYS A 174 19.95 7.46 16.01
C LYS A 174 19.15 7.58 17.31
N SER A 175 19.50 6.81 18.34
CA SER A 175 18.82 6.80 19.65
C SER A 175 19.59 7.54 20.76
N ASN A 176 20.67 8.24 20.41
CA ASN A 176 21.34 9.26 21.23
C ASN A 176 21.21 10.61 20.51
#